data_AF-A0A812LFC8-F1
#
_entry.id   AF-A0A812LFC8-F1
#
_cell.length_a   1.000
_cell.length_b   1.000
_cell.length_c   1.000
_cell.angle_alpha   90.00
_cell.angle_beta   90.00
_cell.angle_gamma   90.00
#
_symmetry.space_group_name_H-M   'P 1'
#
loop_
_entity.id
_entity.type
_entity.pdbx_description
1 polymer ?
#
loop_
_entity_poly.entity_id
_entity_poly.type
_entity_poly.pdbx_seq_one_letter_code
_entity_poly.pdbx_strand_id
1 'polypeptide(L)'
;MLQLRLRKAAKALVVLALLQHLGCVFIPLRFRPTSSDTGREVTQVQRPVIATQEPPVETPPTKEAEEENVPSLVEVEESLEIAANDYLVDLKKELTMASQRRNETSMVTILNHFGPNSRDKWLGSLLLQALKDILPELSGAELGFLVMSMAYSEIRAASVWRMLAEAAIEAALIETHPRSLAELAFGFAWVQWQQPDLFAVLQVAMGFCKEKASEEQKRAFAWSCSRAQQPCTRLFGKPSPKVDTSVASKFWNTLTGMSSAKSNAKTLILDPLPVLLLPEAVPARHCDALVQLADAQKLWMNSSQLIASNDRATRQEILRTSRTSSTALLAWHESHPSVRAVREWAARTLQVPEDFIEPLQLERYTPGQKFGKHTDWIGEKHPGLWAFGQRMATLHVYLNTVPKGAGGETSFPELKVEVSPQKGSAILWPNVDATGTPEKKVLHEALPVNGNQVKYAMNIWVRGRSQPDQTWIKWHR
;
A
#
# COMPACT_ATOMS: atom_id res chain seq x y z
N MET A 1 -19.46 -3.18 18.69
CA MET A 1 -20.04 -4.55 18.70
C MET A 1 -19.27 -5.52 17.81
N LEU A 2 -18.99 -5.21 16.54
CA LEU A 2 -18.25 -6.07 15.61
C LEU A 2 -16.90 -6.57 16.17
N GLN A 3 -16.06 -5.68 16.72
CA GLN A 3 -14.79 -6.06 17.35
C GLN A 3 -14.93 -7.01 18.56
N LEU A 4 -16.02 -6.90 19.32
CA LEU A 4 -16.28 -7.75 20.48
C LEU A 4 -16.71 -9.16 20.02
N ARG A 5 -17.53 -9.24 18.97
CA ARG A 5 -17.93 -10.50 18.32
C ARG A 5 -16.74 -11.19 17.66
N LEU A 6 -15.90 -10.42 16.96
CA LEU A 6 -14.69 -10.89 16.31
C LEU A 6 -13.69 -11.47 17.30
N ARG A 7 -13.51 -10.85 18.48
CA ARG A 7 -12.68 -11.41 19.56
C ARG A 7 -13.26 -12.69 20.16
N LYS A 8 -14.60 -12.80 20.26
CA LYS A 8 -15.26 -14.03 20.74
C LYS A 8 -15.11 -15.18 19.73
N ALA A 9 -15.35 -14.93 18.45
CA ALA A 9 -15.17 -15.90 17.36
C ALA A 9 -13.69 -16.29 17.13
N ALA A 10 -12.77 -15.33 17.25
CA ALA A 10 -11.32 -15.59 17.17
C ALA A 10 -10.84 -16.50 18.30
N LYS A 11 -11.26 -16.22 19.54
CA LYS A 11 -10.96 -17.07 20.70
C LYS A 11 -11.59 -18.46 20.56
N ALA A 12 -12.82 -18.52 20.06
CA ALA A 12 -13.52 -19.77 19.76
C ALA A 12 -12.74 -20.69 18.84
N LEU A 13 -12.28 -20.16 17.70
CA LEU A 13 -11.53 -20.96 16.72
C LEU A 13 -10.15 -21.38 17.20
N VAL A 14 -9.45 -20.53 17.97
CA VAL A 14 -8.15 -20.90 18.56
C VAL A 14 -8.32 -22.04 19.57
N VAL A 15 -9.36 -21.97 20.41
CA VAL A 15 -9.67 -23.02 21.39
C VAL A 15 -10.06 -24.31 20.67
N LEU A 16 -10.93 -24.25 19.65
CA LEU A 16 -11.29 -25.42 18.83
C LEU A 16 -10.08 -26.05 18.12
N ALA A 17 -9.20 -25.24 17.53
CA ALA A 17 -7.98 -25.74 16.87
C ALA A 17 -7.00 -26.36 17.87
N LEU A 18 -6.87 -25.80 19.07
CA LEU A 18 -6.05 -26.35 20.15
C LEU A 18 -6.62 -27.67 20.70
N LEU A 19 -7.95 -27.75 20.88
CA LEU A 19 -8.63 -28.96 21.33
C LEU A 19 -8.50 -30.10 20.30
N GLN A 20 -8.63 -29.79 19.01
CA GLN A 20 -8.37 -30.73 17.92
C GLN A 20 -6.90 -31.19 17.87
N HIS A 21 -5.93 -30.31 18.18
CA HIS A 21 -4.52 -30.70 18.24
C HIS A 21 -4.17 -31.54 19.48
N LEU A 22 -4.79 -31.27 20.63
CA LEU A 22 -4.62 -32.02 21.87
C LEU A 22 -5.32 -33.40 21.83
N GLY A 23 -6.37 -33.55 21.02
CA GLY A 23 -7.04 -34.83 20.75
C GLY A 23 -6.21 -35.88 20.00
N CYS A 24 -5.08 -35.51 19.40
CA CYS A 24 -4.20 -36.42 18.66
C CYS A 24 -3.10 -37.11 19.51
N VAL A 25 -3.07 -36.93 20.84
CA VAL A 25 -2.00 -37.49 21.71
C VAL A 25 -2.47 -38.59 22.67
N PHE A 26 -3.74 -39.04 22.63
CA PHE A 26 -4.16 -40.20 23.42
C PHE A 26 -4.01 -41.52 22.65
N ILE A 27 -2.78 -42.03 22.59
CA ILE A 27 -2.55 -43.48 22.46
C ILE A 27 -2.93 -44.10 23.82
N PRO A 28 -3.90 -45.03 23.90
CA PRO A 28 -4.22 -45.66 25.18
C PRO A 28 -3.10 -46.65 25.53
N LEU A 29 -2.25 -46.28 26.49
CA LEU A 29 -1.41 -47.24 27.20
C LEU A 29 -2.33 -48.21 27.94
N ARG A 30 -2.47 -49.43 27.39
CA ARG A 30 -3.06 -50.57 28.09
C ARG A 30 -2.23 -50.87 29.34
N PHE A 31 -2.75 -50.49 30.51
CA PHE A 31 -2.28 -51.05 31.78
C PHE A 31 -2.78 -52.49 31.92
N ARG A 32 -1.84 -53.44 32.11
CA ARG A 32 -2.14 -54.79 32.58
C ARG A 32 -2.58 -54.74 34.06
N PRO A 33 -3.58 -55.51 34.48
CA PRO A 33 -3.88 -55.69 35.89
C PRO A 33 -2.96 -56.75 36.49
N THR A 34 -2.37 -56.45 37.65
CA THR A 34 -1.82 -57.46 38.56
C THR A 34 -2.69 -57.50 39.80
N SER A 35 -3.37 -58.62 40.00
CA SER A 35 -4.03 -58.99 41.26
C SER A 35 -3.00 -59.56 42.24
N SER A 36 -3.25 -59.27 43.51
CA SER A 36 -2.56 -59.71 44.73
C SER A 36 -2.54 -61.23 44.93
N ASP A 37 -1.50 -61.75 45.61
CA ASP A 37 -1.73 -62.79 46.62
C ASP A 37 -0.66 -62.84 47.74
N THR A 38 -1.20 -62.85 48.97
CA THR A 38 -0.70 -63.30 50.29
C THR A 38 0.72 -63.02 50.81
N GLY A 39 0.78 -62.30 51.94
CA GLY A 39 1.80 -62.46 52.98
C GLY A 39 1.29 -63.30 54.16
N ARG A 40 2.22 -63.92 54.91
CA ARG A 40 1.97 -64.67 56.16
C ARG A 40 3.00 -64.30 57.24
N GLU A 41 2.61 -64.58 58.49
CA GLU A 41 3.29 -64.42 59.82
C GLU A 41 3.10 -63.04 60.49
N VAL A 42 2.25 -62.85 61.52
CA VAL A 42 2.15 -63.39 62.92
C VAL A 42 3.32 -62.94 63.79
N THR A 43 3.13 -61.99 64.73
CA THR A 43 2.97 -62.32 66.16
C THR A 43 2.39 -61.13 66.97
N GLN A 44 1.46 -61.43 67.89
CA GLN A 44 0.94 -60.55 68.95
C GLN A 44 1.75 -60.74 70.25
N VAL A 45 1.94 -59.66 71.04
CA VAL A 45 2.03 -59.72 72.52
C VAL A 45 1.40 -58.47 73.20
N GLN A 46 0.25 -58.72 73.84
CA GLN A 46 -0.36 -58.24 75.11
C GLN A 46 -0.25 -56.79 75.70
N ARG A 47 -1.45 -56.17 75.85
CA ARG A 47 -2.15 -55.50 77.03
C ARG A 47 -1.48 -54.39 77.87
N PRO A 48 -2.22 -53.52 78.64
CA PRO A 48 -3.67 -53.22 78.72
C PRO A 48 -4.04 -51.71 78.69
N VAL A 49 -5.35 -51.45 78.76
CA VAL A 49 -6.08 -50.17 78.77
C VAL A 49 -5.95 -49.39 80.09
N ILE A 50 -5.83 -48.05 80.03
CA ILE A 50 -6.38 -47.11 81.03
C ILE A 50 -7.01 -45.92 80.28
N ALA A 51 -8.24 -45.59 80.65
CA ALA A 51 -9.04 -44.49 80.12
C ALA A 51 -9.00 -43.27 81.05
N THR A 52 -8.94 -42.07 80.48
CA THR A 52 -9.49 -40.85 81.11
C THR A 52 -9.89 -39.84 80.02
N GLN A 53 -11.04 -39.20 80.24
CA GLN A 53 -11.80 -38.34 79.35
C GLN A 53 -11.20 -36.93 79.21
N GLU A 54 -11.38 -36.29 78.04
CA GLU A 54 -11.38 -34.82 77.90
C GLU A 54 -12.55 -34.38 76.98
N PRO A 55 -13.35 -33.37 77.36
CA PRO A 55 -14.26 -32.62 76.48
C PRO A 55 -13.72 -31.18 76.22
N PRO A 56 -14.45 -30.30 75.53
CA PRO A 56 -14.71 -30.27 74.08
C PRO A 56 -14.12 -28.99 73.43
N VAL A 57 -13.82 -28.99 72.13
CA VAL A 57 -13.58 -27.74 71.38
C VAL A 57 -14.33 -27.79 70.05
N GLU A 58 -15.13 -26.76 69.83
CA GLU A 58 -16.08 -26.54 68.75
C GLU A 58 -15.44 -26.64 67.36
N THR A 59 -16.07 -27.42 66.49
CA THR A 59 -15.79 -27.43 65.04
C THR A 59 -16.32 -26.14 64.40
N PRO A 60 -15.51 -25.41 63.61
CA PRO A 60 -16.00 -24.26 62.84
C PRO A 60 -16.92 -24.73 61.71
N PRO A 61 -17.86 -23.89 61.25
CA PRO A 61 -18.82 -24.28 60.23
C PRO A 61 -18.11 -24.56 58.90
N THR A 62 -18.41 -25.72 58.32
CA THR A 62 -18.11 -26.08 56.93
C THR A 62 -18.73 -25.04 56.01
N LYS A 63 -17.88 -24.25 55.33
CA LYS A 63 -18.28 -23.55 54.12
C LYS A 63 -18.56 -24.62 53.07
N GLU A 64 -19.83 -24.80 52.72
CA GLU A 64 -20.23 -25.48 51.50
C GLU A 64 -19.48 -24.80 50.34
N ALA A 65 -18.64 -25.56 49.65
CA ALA A 65 -18.09 -25.14 48.39
C ALA A 65 -19.25 -25.13 47.38
N GLU A 66 -19.67 -23.95 46.95
CA GLU A 66 -20.46 -23.83 45.73
C GLU A 66 -19.63 -24.49 44.61
N GLU A 67 -20.07 -25.65 44.13
CA GLU A 67 -19.59 -26.21 42.87
C GLU A 67 -19.92 -25.18 41.78
N GLU A 68 -18.94 -24.34 41.43
CA GLU A 68 -19.00 -23.57 40.19
C GLU A 68 -19.27 -24.57 39.07
N ASN A 69 -20.42 -24.43 38.41
CA ASN A 69 -20.81 -25.25 37.27
C ASN A 69 -19.87 -24.94 36.10
N VAL A 70 -18.72 -25.59 36.08
CA VAL A 70 -17.73 -25.46 35.00
C VAL A 70 -18.25 -26.23 33.79
N PRO A 71 -18.54 -25.55 32.66
CA PRO A 71 -19.06 -26.21 31.47
C PRO A 71 -18.13 -27.32 30.99
N SER A 72 -18.70 -28.41 30.51
CA SER A 72 -17.94 -29.49 29.91
C SER A 72 -17.21 -29.01 28.65
N LEU A 73 -16.09 -29.66 28.29
CA LEU A 73 -15.34 -29.31 27.08
C LEU A 73 -16.21 -29.34 25.81
N VAL A 74 -17.17 -30.26 25.75
CA VAL A 74 -18.12 -30.40 24.62
C VAL A 74 -19.05 -29.18 24.55
N GLU A 75 -19.61 -28.73 25.67
CA GLU A 75 -20.48 -27.55 25.71
C GLU A 75 -19.74 -26.25 25.35
N VAL A 76 -18.45 -26.18 25.73
CA VAL A 76 -17.57 -25.09 25.32
C VAL A 76 -17.32 -25.15 23.81
N GLU A 77 -16.98 -26.31 23.24
CA GLU A 77 -16.78 -26.48 21.80
C GLU A 77 -18.03 -26.09 21.00
N GLU A 78 -19.21 -26.60 21.36
CA GLU A 78 -20.48 -26.27 20.69
C GLU A 78 -20.80 -24.77 20.74
N SER A 79 -20.64 -24.14 21.91
CA SER A 79 -20.88 -22.70 22.08
C SER A 79 -19.94 -21.85 21.22
N LEU A 80 -18.70 -22.30 21.05
CA LEU A 80 -17.68 -21.63 20.24
C LEU A 80 -17.95 -21.81 18.74
N GLU A 81 -18.42 -22.98 18.31
CA GLU A 81 -18.87 -23.22 16.93
C GLU A 81 -20.07 -22.36 16.55
N ILE A 82 -21.08 -22.26 17.43
CA ILE A 82 -22.25 -21.38 17.23
C ILE A 82 -21.80 -19.93 17.05
N ALA A 83 -20.93 -19.43 17.94
CA ALA A 83 -20.43 -18.06 17.85
C ALA A 83 -19.61 -17.78 16.57
N ALA A 84 -18.86 -18.78 16.08
CA ALA A 84 -18.13 -18.67 14.82
C ALA A 84 -19.09 -18.65 13.61
N ASN A 85 -20.12 -19.49 13.63
CA ASN A 85 -21.14 -19.54 12.58
C ASN A 85 -21.97 -18.25 12.51
N ASP A 86 -22.42 -17.72 13.66
CA ASP A 86 -23.13 -16.43 13.73
C ASP A 86 -22.29 -15.30 13.13
N TYR A 87 -21.00 -15.27 13.46
CA TYR A 87 -20.08 -14.29 12.89
C TYR A 87 -19.91 -14.46 11.37
N LEU A 88 -19.82 -15.71 10.88
CA LEU A 88 -19.74 -15.97 9.43
C LEU A 88 -20.99 -15.46 8.70
N VAL A 89 -22.18 -15.66 9.28
CA VAL A 89 -23.45 -15.16 8.70
C VAL A 89 -23.43 -13.63 8.60
N ASP A 90 -23.05 -12.95 9.68
CA ASP A 90 -22.93 -11.48 9.69
C ASP A 90 -21.89 -11.00 8.66
N LEU A 91 -20.70 -11.62 8.65
CA LEU A 91 -19.59 -11.25 7.76
C LEU A 91 -19.98 -11.40 6.29
N LYS A 92 -20.64 -12.50 5.91
CA LYS A 92 -21.14 -12.70 4.54
C LYS A 92 -22.10 -11.59 4.14
N LYS A 93 -23.08 -11.31 5.00
CA LYS A 93 -24.08 -10.26 4.76
C LYS A 93 -23.41 -8.89 4.58
N GLU A 94 -22.47 -8.54 5.45
CA GLU A 94 -21.75 -7.27 5.38
C GLU A 94 -20.88 -7.16 4.12
N LEU A 95 -20.14 -8.22 3.76
CA LEU A 95 -19.33 -8.27 2.54
C LEU A 95 -20.20 -8.16 1.28
N THR A 96 -21.28 -8.94 1.18
CA THR A 96 -22.20 -8.90 0.04
C THR A 96 -22.82 -7.52 -0.12
N MET A 97 -23.37 -6.93 0.96
CA MET A 97 -23.96 -5.59 0.90
C MET A 97 -22.92 -4.53 0.53
N ALA A 98 -21.70 -4.62 1.07
CA ALA A 98 -20.65 -3.66 0.76
C ALA A 98 -20.18 -3.78 -0.70
N SER A 99 -20.09 -4.99 -1.24
CA SER A 99 -19.75 -5.26 -2.65
C SER A 99 -20.83 -4.73 -3.60
N GLN A 100 -22.09 -5.12 -3.38
CA GLN A 100 -23.23 -4.71 -4.22
C GLN A 100 -23.41 -3.19 -4.26
N ARG A 101 -23.19 -2.51 -3.12
CA ARG A 101 -23.30 -1.05 -3.01
C ARG A 101 -22.02 -0.31 -3.39
N ARG A 102 -20.94 -1.03 -3.71
CA ARG A 102 -19.58 -0.47 -3.89
C ARG A 102 -19.18 0.48 -2.75
N ASN A 103 -19.54 0.13 -1.52
CA ASN A 103 -19.33 0.97 -0.34
C ASN A 103 -17.92 0.75 0.20
N GLU A 104 -16.97 1.54 -0.32
CA GLU A 104 -15.54 1.43 0.01
C GLU A 104 -15.27 1.59 1.50
N THR A 105 -15.89 2.58 2.17
CA THR A 105 -15.67 2.82 3.60
C THR A 105 -16.07 1.60 4.43
N SER A 106 -17.21 0.99 4.13
CA SER A 106 -17.67 -0.21 4.83
C SER A 106 -16.77 -1.40 4.51
N MET A 107 -16.45 -1.59 3.22
CA MET A 107 -15.60 -2.70 2.76
C MET A 107 -14.22 -2.66 3.42
N VAL A 108 -13.53 -1.51 3.39
CA VAL A 108 -12.21 -1.34 4.02
C VAL A 108 -12.31 -1.50 5.54
N THR A 109 -13.39 -1.03 6.17
CA THR A 109 -13.60 -1.22 7.61
C THR A 109 -13.71 -2.71 7.96
N ILE A 110 -14.44 -3.49 7.17
CA ILE A 110 -14.55 -4.95 7.34
C ILE A 110 -13.18 -5.60 7.15
N LEU A 111 -12.53 -5.34 6.00
CA LEU A 111 -11.28 -5.99 5.59
C LEU A 111 -10.09 -5.64 6.48
N ASN A 112 -10.04 -4.46 7.10
CA ASN A 112 -8.99 -4.08 8.04
C ASN A 112 -8.88 -5.01 9.26
N HIS A 113 -9.95 -5.75 9.60
CA HIS A 113 -9.87 -6.78 10.63
C HIS A 113 -9.02 -8.00 10.22
N PHE A 114 -8.76 -8.16 8.93
CA PHE A 114 -8.01 -9.27 8.33
C PHE A 114 -6.66 -8.82 7.73
N GLY A 115 -6.35 -7.52 7.78
CA GLY A 115 -5.12 -6.93 7.27
C GLY A 115 -3.90 -7.14 8.20
N PRO A 116 -2.73 -6.60 7.84
CA PRO A 116 -1.45 -6.83 8.53
C PRO A 116 -1.41 -6.34 9.98
N ASN A 117 -2.25 -5.35 10.32
CA ASN A 117 -2.38 -4.82 11.68
C ASN A 117 -3.36 -5.63 12.56
N SER A 118 -3.96 -6.70 12.00
CA SER A 118 -4.80 -7.61 12.77
C SER A 118 -3.94 -8.38 13.79
N ARG A 119 -4.44 -8.48 15.02
CA ARG A 119 -3.77 -9.22 16.10
C ARG A 119 -3.86 -10.75 15.90
N ASP A 120 -4.75 -11.21 15.03
CA ASP A 120 -5.24 -12.59 15.00
C ASP A 120 -5.01 -13.22 13.62
N LYS A 121 -3.83 -13.83 13.41
CA LYS A 121 -3.39 -14.40 12.11
C LYS A 121 -4.30 -15.51 11.56
N TRP A 122 -5.14 -16.12 12.41
CA TRP A 122 -6.07 -17.20 12.04
C TRP A 122 -7.38 -16.69 11.43
N LEU A 123 -7.70 -15.39 11.48
CA LEU A 123 -8.92 -14.84 10.88
C LEU A 123 -8.99 -15.02 9.36
N GLY A 124 -7.86 -15.31 8.71
CA GLY A 124 -7.82 -15.63 7.29
C GLY A 124 -8.69 -16.83 6.89
N SER A 125 -8.87 -17.83 7.76
CA SER A 125 -9.74 -18.97 7.48
C SER A 125 -11.22 -18.60 7.50
N LEU A 126 -11.63 -17.69 8.40
CA LEU A 126 -12.98 -17.14 8.44
C LEU A 126 -13.29 -16.31 7.20
N LEU A 127 -12.35 -15.43 6.80
CA LEU A 127 -12.50 -14.67 5.57
C LEU A 127 -12.61 -15.60 4.35
N LEU A 128 -11.74 -16.62 4.29
CA LEU A 128 -11.79 -17.63 3.24
C LEU A 128 -13.15 -18.32 3.17
N GLN A 129 -13.71 -18.74 4.31
CA GLN A 129 -15.00 -19.42 4.35
C GLN A 129 -16.15 -18.49 3.97
N ALA A 130 -16.16 -17.25 4.45
CA ALA A 130 -17.17 -16.27 4.06
C ALA A 130 -17.11 -15.98 2.55
N LEU A 131 -15.91 -15.87 1.98
CA LEU A 131 -15.73 -15.60 0.55
C LEU A 131 -16.21 -16.76 -0.32
N LYS A 132 -15.94 -18.02 0.04
CA LYS A 132 -16.45 -19.20 -0.69
C LYS A 132 -17.95 -19.12 -0.96
N ASP A 133 -18.69 -18.66 0.05
CA ASP A 133 -20.14 -18.71 0.01
C ASP A 133 -20.73 -17.52 -0.77
N ILE A 134 -20.07 -16.35 -0.77
CA ILE A 134 -20.58 -15.18 -1.49
C ILE A 134 -20.10 -15.10 -2.94
N LEU A 135 -18.92 -15.66 -3.27
CA LEU A 135 -18.32 -15.50 -4.60
C LEU A 135 -19.24 -15.94 -5.76
N PRO A 136 -19.98 -17.06 -5.68
CA PRO A 136 -20.93 -17.46 -6.73
C PRO A 136 -22.08 -16.47 -6.95
N GLU A 137 -22.36 -15.59 -5.98
CA GLU A 137 -23.45 -14.61 -6.04
C GLU A 137 -23.00 -13.25 -6.59
N LEU A 138 -21.69 -13.01 -6.71
CA LEU A 138 -21.16 -11.72 -7.16
C LEU A 138 -21.08 -11.65 -8.69
N SER A 139 -21.54 -10.53 -9.24
CA SER A 139 -21.22 -10.15 -10.62
C SER A 139 -19.71 -9.86 -10.77
N GLY A 140 -19.21 -9.83 -12.01
CA GLY A 140 -17.82 -9.47 -12.29
C GLY A 140 -17.47 -8.06 -11.82
N ALA A 141 -18.43 -7.13 -11.88
CA ALA A 141 -18.25 -5.76 -11.39
C ALA A 141 -18.14 -5.67 -9.85
N GLU A 142 -18.87 -6.51 -9.13
CA GLU A 142 -18.80 -6.60 -7.66
C GLU A 142 -17.53 -7.33 -7.21
N LEU A 143 -17.16 -8.40 -7.92
CA LEU A 143 -15.91 -9.11 -7.71
C LEU A 143 -14.69 -8.20 -7.92
N GLY A 144 -14.69 -7.41 -9.00
CA GLY A 144 -13.65 -6.41 -9.26
C GLY A 144 -13.48 -5.43 -8.10
N PHE A 145 -14.60 -4.88 -7.60
CA PHE A 145 -14.59 -3.98 -6.45
C PHE A 145 -14.06 -4.64 -5.15
N LEU A 146 -14.48 -5.88 -4.88
CA LEU A 146 -13.99 -6.65 -3.72
C LEU A 146 -12.48 -6.89 -3.81
N VAL A 147 -12.00 -7.39 -4.96
CA VAL A 147 -10.58 -7.67 -5.22
C VAL A 147 -9.71 -6.42 -5.05
N MET A 148 -10.16 -5.28 -5.60
CA MET A 148 -9.53 -3.98 -5.40
C MET A 148 -9.44 -3.60 -3.92
N SER A 149 -10.55 -3.73 -3.18
CA SER A 149 -10.62 -3.37 -1.77
C SER A 149 -9.73 -4.25 -0.89
N MET A 150 -9.60 -5.53 -1.25
CA MET A 150 -8.70 -6.48 -0.57
C MET A 150 -7.23 -6.18 -0.81
N ALA A 151 -6.87 -5.75 -2.02
CA ALA A 151 -5.53 -5.27 -2.31
C ALA A 151 -5.19 -4.04 -1.46
N TYR A 152 -6.09 -3.05 -1.40
CA TYR A 152 -5.90 -1.84 -0.58
C TYR A 152 -5.83 -2.12 0.93
N SER A 153 -6.52 -3.16 1.39
CA SER A 153 -6.49 -3.56 2.81
C SER A 153 -5.28 -4.45 3.14
N GLU A 154 -4.35 -4.62 2.20
CA GLU A 154 -3.14 -5.44 2.32
C GLU A 154 -3.41 -6.88 2.79
N ILE A 155 -4.50 -7.51 2.33
CA ILE A 155 -4.83 -8.87 2.74
C ILE A 155 -3.72 -9.83 2.28
N ARG A 156 -3.12 -10.58 3.22
CA ARG A 156 -1.96 -11.46 2.95
C ARG A 156 -2.30 -12.95 2.88
N ALA A 157 -3.57 -13.33 2.90
CA ALA A 157 -3.97 -14.74 2.88
C ALA A 157 -3.86 -15.33 1.46
N ALA A 158 -2.82 -16.12 1.21
CA ALA A 158 -2.56 -16.70 -0.12
C ALA A 158 -3.70 -17.61 -0.62
N SER A 159 -4.34 -18.38 0.27
CA SER A 159 -5.49 -19.23 -0.07
C SER A 159 -6.69 -18.42 -0.56
N VAL A 160 -6.91 -17.24 0.02
CA VAL A 160 -7.97 -16.32 -0.39
C VAL A 160 -7.70 -15.78 -1.79
N TRP A 161 -6.46 -15.35 -2.07
CA TRP A 161 -6.09 -14.84 -3.39
C TRP A 161 -6.14 -15.89 -4.50
N ARG A 162 -5.85 -17.16 -4.19
CA ARG A 162 -6.00 -18.26 -5.16
C ARG A 162 -7.48 -18.45 -5.56
N MET A 163 -8.37 -18.50 -4.58
CA MET A 163 -9.81 -18.61 -4.81
C MET A 163 -10.38 -17.42 -5.58
N LEU A 164 -9.96 -16.19 -5.23
CA LEU A 164 -10.36 -15.00 -5.98
C LEU A 164 -9.87 -15.06 -7.43
N ALA A 165 -8.70 -15.65 -7.69
CA ALA A 165 -8.16 -15.76 -9.05
C ALA A 165 -8.98 -16.77 -9.89
N GLU A 166 -9.39 -17.89 -9.30
CA GLU A 166 -10.31 -18.86 -9.93
C GLU A 166 -11.64 -18.19 -10.27
N ALA A 167 -12.27 -17.51 -9.30
CA ALA A 167 -13.51 -16.76 -9.53
C ALA A 167 -13.34 -15.65 -10.57
N ALA A 168 -12.20 -14.95 -10.60
CA ALA A 168 -11.92 -13.91 -11.58
C ALA A 168 -11.74 -14.47 -13.01
N ILE A 169 -11.14 -15.66 -13.14
CA ILE A 169 -11.04 -16.37 -14.43
C ILE A 169 -12.43 -16.75 -14.92
N GLU A 170 -13.26 -17.36 -14.08
CA GLU A 170 -14.64 -17.73 -14.43
C GLU A 170 -15.47 -16.49 -14.82
N ALA A 171 -15.41 -15.44 -14.00
CA ALA A 171 -16.09 -14.18 -14.27
C ALA A 171 -15.63 -13.55 -15.59
N ALA A 172 -14.33 -13.59 -15.93
CA ALA A 172 -13.82 -13.04 -17.18
C ALA A 172 -14.25 -13.83 -18.43
N LEU A 173 -14.57 -15.13 -18.28
CA LEU A 173 -15.08 -15.97 -19.36
C LEU A 173 -16.58 -15.75 -19.62
N ILE A 174 -17.33 -15.32 -18.59
CA ILE A 174 -18.78 -15.10 -18.66
C ILE A 174 -19.10 -13.62 -18.94
N GLU A 175 -18.47 -12.70 -18.21
CA GLU A 175 -18.68 -11.25 -18.26
C GLU A 175 -17.44 -10.52 -18.80
N THR A 176 -17.61 -9.82 -19.92
CA THR A 176 -16.51 -9.11 -20.62
C THR A 176 -16.66 -7.59 -20.53
N HIS A 177 -17.14 -7.07 -19.39
CA HIS A 177 -17.24 -5.62 -19.22
C HIS A 177 -15.84 -5.01 -18.97
N PRO A 178 -15.37 -4.04 -19.78
CA PRO A 178 -13.99 -3.53 -19.69
C PRO A 178 -13.61 -2.97 -18.31
N ARG A 179 -14.56 -2.33 -17.62
CA ARG A 179 -14.35 -1.81 -16.26
C ARG A 179 -14.03 -2.94 -15.28
N SER A 180 -14.81 -4.02 -15.30
CA SER A 180 -14.67 -5.16 -14.39
C SER A 180 -13.30 -5.82 -14.61
N LEU A 181 -12.91 -6.03 -15.87
CA LEU A 181 -11.59 -6.56 -16.22
C LEU A 181 -10.43 -5.65 -15.77
N ALA A 182 -10.57 -4.34 -15.90
CA ALA A 182 -9.57 -3.37 -15.44
C ALA A 182 -9.43 -3.35 -13.91
N GLU A 183 -10.53 -3.42 -13.16
CA GLU A 183 -10.54 -3.50 -11.70
C GLU A 183 -9.94 -4.83 -11.19
N LEU A 184 -10.32 -5.95 -11.80
CA LEU A 184 -9.71 -7.25 -11.49
C LEU A 184 -8.20 -7.21 -11.73
N ALA A 185 -7.77 -6.80 -12.93
CA ALA A 185 -6.35 -6.71 -13.26
C ALA A 185 -5.61 -5.81 -12.28
N PHE A 186 -6.17 -4.64 -11.95
CA PHE A 186 -5.54 -3.71 -11.00
C PHE A 186 -5.41 -4.30 -9.60
N GLY A 187 -6.46 -4.87 -9.02
CA GLY A 187 -6.37 -5.44 -7.67
C GLY A 187 -5.34 -6.57 -7.61
N PHE A 188 -5.30 -7.45 -8.61
CA PHE A 188 -4.28 -8.52 -8.67
C PHE A 188 -2.86 -8.02 -8.94
N ALA A 189 -2.67 -6.84 -9.55
CA ALA A 189 -1.35 -6.26 -9.78
C ALA A 189 -0.62 -5.83 -8.49
N TRP A 190 -1.33 -5.73 -7.37
CA TRP A 190 -0.77 -5.44 -6.04
C TRP A 190 -0.41 -6.69 -5.25
N VAL A 191 -0.84 -7.87 -5.73
CA VAL A 191 -0.69 -9.13 -5.03
C VAL A 191 0.69 -9.72 -5.31
N GLN A 192 1.36 -10.22 -4.25
CA GLN A 192 2.72 -10.75 -4.38
C GLN A 192 2.78 -12.16 -4.99
N TRP A 193 1.65 -12.87 -5.03
CA TRP A 193 1.55 -14.22 -5.57
C TRP A 193 1.22 -14.19 -7.06
N GLN A 194 2.04 -14.86 -7.85
CA GLN A 194 1.75 -15.05 -9.26
C GLN A 194 0.60 -16.04 -9.42
N GLN A 195 -0.40 -15.63 -10.20
CA GLN A 195 -1.47 -16.48 -10.71
C GLN A 195 -1.22 -16.62 -12.22
N PRO A 196 -0.47 -17.65 -12.65
CA PRO A 196 0.15 -17.68 -13.98
C PRO A 196 -0.87 -17.52 -15.13
N ASP A 197 -2.07 -18.05 -14.96
CA ASP A 197 -3.10 -18.04 -16.01
C ASP A 197 -4.02 -16.82 -15.97
N LEU A 198 -4.14 -16.14 -14.82
CA LEU A 198 -5.11 -15.07 -14.62
C LEU A 198 -4.93 -13.93 -15.62
N PHE A 199 -3.72 -13.35 -15.69
CA PHE A 199 -3.46 -12.22 -16.58
C PHE A 199 -3.52 -12.60 -18.07
N ALA A 200 -3.30 -13.87 -18.42
CA ALA A 200 -3.47 -14.36 -19.78
C ALA A 200 -4.97 -14.43 -20.14
N VAL A 201 -5.81 -14.97 -19.26
CA VAL A 201 -7.28 -15.02 -19.45
C VAL A 201 -7.86 -13.61 -19.52
N LEU A 202 -7.50 -12.73 -18.58
CA LEU A 202 -7.97 -11.35 -18.56
C LEU A 202 -7.61 -10.62 -19.87
N GLN A 203 -6.41 -10.88 -20.42
CA GLN A 203 -5.97 -10.30 -21.68
C GLN A 203 -6.82 -10.75 -22.87
N VAL A 204 -7.13 -12.04 -22.94
CA VAL A 204 -8.02 -12.59 -23.97
C VAL A 204 -9.42 -11.97 -23.84
N ALA A 205 -9.99 -11.93 -22.63
CA ALA A 205 -11.28 -11.31 -22.35
C ALA A 205 -11.31 -9.83 -22.75
N MET A 206 -10.28 -9.06 -22.39
CA MET A 206 -10.15 -7.65 -22.78
C MET A 206 -10.07 -7.49 -24.30
N GLY A 207 -9.44 -8.43 -25.01
CA GLY A 207 -9.39 -8.43 -26.47
C GLY A 207 -10.76 -8.41 -27.14
N PHE A 208 -11.76 -9.09 -26.55
CA PHE A 208 -13.12 -9.13 -27.08
C PHE A 208 -13.92 -7.83 -26.84
N CYS A 209 -13.56 -7.06 -25.81
CA CYS A 209 -14.32 -5.87 -25.40
C CYS A 209 -13.55 -4.54 -25.49
N LYS A 210 -12.28 -4.55 -25.92
CA LYS A 210 -11.41 -3.36 -25.89
C LYS A 210 -11.94 -2.13 -26.62
N GLU A 211 -12.74 -2.31 -27.68
CA GLU A 211 -13.32 -1.20 -28.44
C GLU A 211 -14.41 -0.45 -27.64
N LYS A 212 -15.02 -1.12 -26.66
CA LYS A 212 -15.97 -0.51 -25.71
C LYS A 212 -15.25 0.12 -24.51
N ALA A 213 -13.95 -0.11 -24.36
CA ALA A 213 -13.18 0.36 -23.22
C ALA A 213 -12.84 1.85 -23.38
N SER A 214 -13.04 2.63 -22.31
CA SER A 214 -12.49 3.98 -22.24
C SER A 214 -10.97 3.95 -22.24
N GLU A 215 -10.33 5.06 -22.62
CA GLU A 215 -8.86 5.16 -22.56
C GLU A 215 -8.32 4.95 -21.14
N GLU A 216 -9.08 5.36 -20.13
CA GLU A 216 -8.73 5.10 -18.74
C GLU A 216 -8.76 3.60 -18.40
N GLN A 217 -9.78 2.86 -18.88
CA GLN A 217 -9.85 1.40 -18.74
C GLN A 217 -8.69 0.69 -19.42
N LYS A 218 -8.33 1.11 -20.62
CA LYS A 218 -7.17 0.55 -21.34
C LYS A 218 -5.87 0.84 -20.59
N ARG A 219 -5.65 2.09 -20.17
CA ARG A 219 -4.46 2.51 -19.40
C ARG A 219 -4.35 1.72 -18.10
N ALA A 220 -5.48 1.57 -17.41
CA ALA A 220 -5.56 0.86 -16.14
C ALA A 220 -5.14 -0.60 -16.29
N PHE A 221 -5.83 -1.28 -17.19
CA PHE A 221 -5.59 -2.68 -17.49
C PHE A 221 -4.15 -2.91 -17.95
N ALA A 222 -3.66 -2.13 -18.91
CA ALA A 222 -2.32 -2.29 -19.47
C ALA A 222 -1.20 -2.05 -18.44
N TRP A 223 -1.37 -1.07 -17.54
CA TRP A 223 -0.47 -0.88 -16.41
C TRP A 223 -0.44 -2.12 -15.51
N SER A 224 -1.61 -2.67 -15.19
CA SER A 224 -1.75 -3.86 -14.35
C SER A 224 -1.04 -5.06 -14.96
N CYS A 225 -1.24 -5.34 -16.26
CA CYS A 225 -0.51 -6.42 -16.93
C CYS A 225 1.01 -6.18 -16.90
N SER A 226 1.44 -4.93 -17.18
CA SER A 226 2.86 -4.59 -17.19
C SER A 226 3.51 -4.74 -15.82
N ARG A 227 2.79 -4.40 -14.73
CA ARG A 227 3.23 -4.60 -13.35
C ARG A 227 3.32 -6.08 -12.99
N ALA A 228 2.37 -6.88 -13.49
CA ALA A 228 2.40 -8.34 -13.39
C ALA A 228 3.42 -9.03 -14.33
N GLN A 229 4.29 -8.25 -15.00
CA GLN A 229 5.30 -8.74 -15.96
C GLN A 229 4.72 -9.47 -17.18
N GLN A 230 3.45 -9.23 -17.50
CA GLN A 230 2.76 -9.75 -18.68
C GLN A 230 2.25 -8.59 -19.55
N PRO A 231 3.13 -7.77 -20.15
CA PRO A 231 2.72 -6.53 -20.80
C PRO A 231 1.75 -6.77 -21.97
N CYS A 232 0.70 -5.97 -22.00
CA CYS A 232 -0.40 -6.05 -22.97
C CYS A 232 -0.06 -5.47 -24.37
N THR A 233 1.20 -5.61 -24.81
CA THR A 233 1.74 -4.96 -26.02
C THR A 233 1.03 -5.42 -27.29
N ARG A 234 0.56 -6.66 -27.34
CA ARG A 234 -0.21 -7.19 -28.48
C ARG A 234 -1.62 -6.60 -28.57
N LEU A 235 -2.20 -6.20 -27.44
CA LEU A 235 -3.56 -5.65 -27.36
C LEU A 235 -3.59 -4.15 -27.66
N PHE A 236 -2.66 -3.40 -27.09
CA PHE A 236 -2.68 -1.93 -27.08
C PHE A 236 -1.42 -1.25 -27.67
N GLY A 237 -0.47 -2.02 -28.21
CA GLY A 237 0.82 -1.48 -28.66
C GLY A 237 1.79 -1.22 -27.50
N LYS A 238 2.87 -0.46 -27.72
CA LYS A 238 3.79 -0.07 -26.63
C LYS A 238 3.32 1.25 -26.02
N PRO A 239 3.52 1.49 -24.70
CA PRO A 239 3.23 2.80 -24.16
C PRO A 239 4.21 3.82 -24.78
N SER A 240 3.70 4.96 -25.22
CA SER A 240 4.56 6.01 -25.76
C SER A 240 5.45 6.57 -24.63
N PRO A 241 6.78 6.60 -24.81
CA PRO A 241 7.67 7.31 -23.90
C PRO A 241 7.66 8.82 -24.15
N LYS A 242 6.97 9.29 -25.20
CA LYS A 242 6.87 10.70 -25.58
C LYS A 242 5.61 11.33 -25.00
N VAL A 243 5.72 12.62 -24.69
CA VAL A 243 4.58 13.51 -24.49
C VAL A 243 3.96 13.82 -25.85
N ASP A 244 2.64 14.01 -25.90
CA ASP A 244 1.97 14.46 -27.13
C ASP A 244 2.60 15.77 -27.62
N THR A 245 2.93 15.84 -28.92
CA THR A 245 3.64 16.99 -29.50
C THR A 245 2.90 18.31 -29.28
N SER A 246 1.56 18.30 -29.34
CA SER A 246 0.78 19.52 -29.14
C SER A 246 0.83 20.00 -27.69
N VAL A 247 0.87 19.08 -26.72
CA VAL A 247 1.04 19.38 -25.30
C VAL A 247 2.46 19.89 -25.03
N ALA A 248 3.47 19.18 -25.55
CA ALA A 248 4.87 19.58 -25.40
C ALA A 248 5.13 20.96 -26.00
N SER A 249 4.65 21.23 -27.22
CA SER A 249 4.82 22.53 -27.89
C SER A 249 4.17 23.68 -27.11
N LYS A 250 2.96 23.47 -26.55
CA LYS A 250 2.31 24.47 -25.68
C LYS A 250 3.13 24.75 -24.43
N PHE A 251 3.62 23.69 -23.76
CA PHE A 251 4.49 23.83 -22.60
C PHE A 251 5.77 24.60 -22.93
N TRP A 252 6.42 24.31 -24.06
CA TRP A 252 7.62 25.01 -24.50
C TRP A 252 7.36 26.50 -24.78
N ASN A 253 6.21 26.85 -25.37
CA ASN A 253 5.81 28.25 -25.53
C ASN A 253 5.65 28.97 -24.17
N THR A 254 5.02 28.32 -23.20
CA THR A 254 4.92 28.85 -21.82
C THR A 254 6.31 29.09 -21.23
N LEU A 255 7.22 28.12 -21.37
CA LEU A 255 8.56 28.18 -20.82
C LEU A 255 9.42 29.27 -21.47
N THR A 256 9.35 29.42 -22.79
CA THR A 256 9.98 30.53 -23.52
C THR A 256 9.41 31.87 -23.09
N GLY A 257 8.10 32.00 -22.90
CA GLY A 257 7.47 33.21 -22.38
C GLY A 257 7.97 33.59 -20.98
N MET A 258 8.14 32.59 -20.11
CA MET A 258 8.70 32.77 -18.75
C MET A 258 10.16 33.19 -18.76
N SER A 259 10.93 32.82 -19.80
CA SER A 259 12.34 33.20 -19.92
C SER A 259 12.57 34.66 -20.36
N SER A 260 11.49 35.38 -20.68
CA SER A 260 11.56 36.78 -21.14
C SER A 260 11.83 37.77 -19.98
N ALA A 261 12.44 38.91 -20.31
CA ALA A 261 12.85 39.93 -19.33
C ALA A 261 11.70 40.59 -18.52
N LYS A 262 10.44 40.28 -18.83
CA LYS A 262 9.25 40.78 -18.11
C LYS A 262 8.74 39.82 -17.03
N SER A 263 9.35 38.64 -16.92
CA SER A 263 9.02 37.61 -15.96
C SER A 263 9.81 37.78 -14.66
N ASN A 264 9.24 37.34 -13.53
CA ASN A 264 9.98 37.20 -12.27
C ASN A 264 10.94 36.01 -12.28
N ALA A 265 10.91 35.17 -13.32
CA ALA A 265 11.84 34.06 -13.48
C ALA A 265 13.23 34.55 -13.92
N LYS A 266 14.27 34.05 -13.25
CA LYS A 266 15.66 34.23 -13.66
C LYS A 266 16.08 33.06 -14.54
N THR A 267 16.42 33.35 -15.78
CA THR A 267 16.98 32.37 -16.71
C THR A 267 18.41 31.99 -16.28
N LEU A 268 18.64 30.71 -15.99
CA LEU A 268 19.98 30.18 -15.67
C LEU A 268 20.73 29.76 -16.92
N ILE A 269 20.02 29.15 -17.87
CA ILE A 269 20.51 28.77 -19.21
C ILE A 269 19.31 28.71 -20.17
N LEU A 270 19.52 28.98 -21.46
CA LEU A 270 18.51 28.88 -22.53
C LEU A 270 18.84 27.80 -23.55
N ASP A 271 20.08 27.79 -24.02
CA ASP A 271 20.60 26.84 -24.99
C ASP A 271 21.55 25.87 -24.26
N PRO A 272 21.40 24.54 -24.42
CA PRO A 272 20.52 23.85 -25.37
C PRO A 272 19.06 23.69 -24.92
N LEU A 273 18.74 24.01 -23.66
CA LEU A 273 17.37 23.99 -23.14
C LEU A 273 17.22 24.98 -21.98
N PRO A 274 16.03 25.56 -21.77
CA PRO A 274 15.78 26.52 -20.71
C PRO A 274 15.75 25.86 -19.32
N VAL A 275 16.60 26.33 -18.41
CA VAL A 275 16.47 26.09 -16.96
C VAL A 275 16.27 27.43 -16.27
N LEU A 276 15.17 27.55 -15.53
CA LEU A 276 14.75 28.80 -14.90
C LEU A 276 14.78 28.66 -13.37
N LEU A 277 15.21 29.72 -12.69
CA LEU A 277 15.05 29.91 -11.26
C LEU A 277 13.85 30.83 -11.02
N LEU A 278 12.86 30.36 -10.27
CA LEU A 278 11.71 31.11 -9.82
C LEU A 278 11.96 31.55 -8.36
N PRO A 279 12.40 32.80 -8.11
CA PRO A 279 12.51 33.30 -6.75
C PRO A 279 11.12 33.39 -6.13
N GLU A 280 11.02 33.09 -4.83
CA GLU A 280 9.78 33.21 -4.05
C GLU A 280 8.58 32.43 -4.63
N ALA A 281 8.87 31.34 -5.36
CA ALA A 281 7.89 30.43 -5.95
C ALA A 281 6.84 29.91 -4.96
N VAL A 282 7.28 29.50 -3.77
CA VAL A 282 6.42 29.00 -2.70
C VAL A 282 6.65 29.82 -1.43
N PRO A 283 5.61 30.48 -0.88
CA PRO A 283 5.73 31.23 0.37
C PRO A 283 6.26 30.37 1.52
N ALA A 284 7.14 30.95 2.35
CA ALA A 284 7.82 30.24 3.44
C ALA A 284 6.89 29.46 4.37
N ARG A 285 5.69 30.00 4.66
CA ARG A 285 4.65 29.33 5.47
C ARG A 285 4.22 27.97 4.91
N HIS A 286 4.16 27.83 3.58
CA HIS A 286 3.79 26.57 2.94
C HIS A 286 4.96 25.60 2.99
N CYS A 287 6.20 26.07 2.84
CA CYS A 287 7.39 25.24 3.03
C CYS A 287 7.43 24.61 4.44
N ASP A 288 7.22 25.43 5.47
CA ASP A 288 7.23 24.96 6.86
C ASP A 288 6.08 23.97 7.13
N ALA A 289 4.87 24.31 6.69
CA ALA A 289 3.70 23.44 6.89
C ALA A 289 3.85 22.07 6.21
N LEU A 290 4.50 21.99 5.05
CA LEU A 290 4.73 20.72 4.36
C LEU A 290 5.74 19.83 5.10
N VAL A 291 6.83 20.41 5.62
CA VAL A 291 7.80 19.66 6.43
C VAL A 291 7.15 19.19 7.75
N GLN A 292 6.42 20.09 8.43
CA GLN A 292 5.70 19.75 9.67
C GLN A 292 4.67 18.65 9.45
N LEU A 293 3.93 18.68 8.34
CA LEU A 293 2.98 17.63 7.98
C LEU A 293 3.67 16.26 7.87
N ALA A 294 4.81 16.20 7.18
CA ALA A 294 5.58 14.96 7.01
C ALA A 294 6.15 14.45 8.33
N ASP A 295 6.64 15.34 9.19
CA ASP A 295 7.15 14.98 10.52
C ASP A 295 6.03 14.47 11.44
N ALA A 296 4.92 15.23 11.54
CA ALA A 296 3.80 14.92 12.43
C ALA A 296 3.14 13.59 12.08
N GLN A 297 3.04 13.27 10.79
CA GLN A 297 2.47 12.01 10.31
C GLN A 297 3.51 10.91 10.09
N LYS A 298 4.78 11.14 10.42
CA LYS A 298 5.89 10.18 10.30
C LYS A 298 6.01 9.59 8.89
N LEU A 299 5.89 10.43 7.87
CA LEU A 299 5.85 10.02 6.47
C LEU A 299 7.24 9.76 5.86
N TRP A 300 8.32 10.18 6.55
CA TRP A 300 9.67 10.04 6.04
C TRP A 300 10.13 8.59 5.99
N MET A 301 10.40 8.11 4.78
CA MET A 301 10.99 6.80 4.53
C MET A 301 12.37 6.96 3.91
N ASN A 302 13.32 6.10 4.27
CA ASN A 302 14.62 6.12 3.60
C ASN A 302 14.44 5.70 2.14
N SER A 303 14.94 6.50 1.19
CA SER A 303 14.83 6.17 -0.22
C SER A 303 15.54 4.86 -0.55
N SER A 304 16.57 4.47 0.20
CA SER A 304 17.21 3.16 0.06
C SER A 304 16.34 2.01 0.60
N GLN A 305 15.45 2.24 1.57
CA GLN A 305 14.52 1.20 2.05
C GLN A 305 13.42 0.89 1.02
N LEU A 306 13.14 1.79 0.07
CA LEU A 306 12.30 1.48 -1.09
C LEU A 306 12.91 0.40 -2.01
N ILE A 307 14.19 0.04 -1.85
CA ILE A 307 14.82 -1.14 -2.51
C ILE A 307 14.17 -2.46 -2.06
N ALA A 308 13.56 -2.49 -0.87
CA ALA A 308 12.80 -3.63 -0.37
C ALA A 308 11.37 -3.68 -0.94
N SER A 309 10.96 -2.70 -1.74
CA SER A 309 9.70 -2.78 -2.49
C SER A 309 9.81 -3.83 -3.60
N ASN A 310 8.70 -4.52 -3.87
CA ASN A 310 8.61 -5.50 -4.97
C ASN A 310 8.62 -4.84 -6.36
N ASP A 311 8.63 -3.51 -6.44
CA ASP A 311 8.75 -2.81 -7.70
C ASP A 311 10.21 -2.81 -8.18
N ARG A 312 10.50 -3.75 -9.08
CA ARG A 312 11.81 -3.89 -9.73
C ARG A 312 12.27 -2.60 -10.39
N ALA A 313 11.37 -1.81 -10.97
CA ALA A 313 11.73 -0.56 -11.65
C ALA A 313 12.24 0.48 -10.65
N THR A 314 11.48 0.72 -9.58
CA THR A 314 11.89 1.59 -8.46
C THR A 314 13.21 1.12 -7.84
N ARG A 315 13.36 -0.18 -7.56
CA ARG A 315 14.60 -0.75 -7.02
C ARG A 315 15.80 -0.50 -7.93
N GLN A 316 15.67 -0.76 -9.23
CA GLN A 316 16.74 -0.55 -10.18
C GLN A 316 17.15 0.93 -10.25
N GLU A 317 16.19 1.84 -10.19
CA GLU A 317 16.45 3.27 -10.22
C GLU A 317 17.21 3.75 -8.98
N ILE A 318 16.82 3.31 -7.78
CA ILE A 318 17.53 3.67 -6.54
C ILE A 318 18.97 3.16 -6.56
N LEU A 319 19.17 1.91 -6.97
CA LEU A 319 20.51 1.32 -7.09
C LEU A 319 21.37 2.06 -8.12
N ARG A 320 20.79 2.41 -9.28
CA ARG A 320 21.47 3.13 -10.36
C ARG A 320 21.91 4.52 -9.94
N THR A 321 21.09 5.20 -9.15
CA THR A 321 21.29 6.61 -8.80
C THR A 321 22.01 6.83 -7.48
N SER A 322 22.20 5.78 -6.68
CA SER A 322 22.81 5.88 -5.36
C SER A 322 22.12 6.94 -4.47
N ARG A 323 20.78 7.04 -4.55
CA ARG A 323 19.98 7.97 -3.73
C ARG A 323 20.04 7.55 -2.26
N THR A 324 20.47 8.45 -1.38
CA THR A 324 20.61 8.19 0.06
C THR A 324 19.72 9.06 0.95
N SER A 325 18.87 9.91 0.37
CA SER A 325 17.94 10.78 1.09
C SER A 325 16.74 10.05 1.69
N SER A 326 15.98 10.74 2.55
CA SER A 326 14.62 10.33 2.91
C SER A 326 13.59 11.00 2.00
N THR A 327 12.45 10.34 1.76
CA THR A 327 11.34 10.88 0.97
C THR A 327 10.02 10.74 1.71
N ALA A 328 9.10 11.66 1.48
CA ALA A 328 7.71 11.58 1.91
C ALA A 328 6.79 11.96 0.75
N LEU A 329 5.88 11.05 0.38
CA LEU A 329 4.91 11.27 -0.69
C LEU A 329 3.58 11.73 -0.11
N LEU A 330 3.07 12.88 -0.54
CA LEU A 330 1.84 13.48 -0.04
C LEU A 330 0.60 13.09 -0.88
N ALA A 331 0.49 11.80 -1.24
CA ALA A 331 -0.62 11.27 -2.03
C ALA A 331 -1.97 11.31 -1.31
N TRP A 332 -1.96 11.33 0.03
CA TRP A 332 -3.18 11.33 0.87
C TRP A 332 -3.60 12.70 1.37
N HIS A 333 -2.90 13.74 0.94
CA HIS A 333 -2.95 15.03 1.60
C HIS A 333 -3.38 16.14 0.66
N GLU A 334 -4.03 15.82 -0.46
CA GLU A 334 -4.50 16.81 -1.45
C GLU A 334 -5.50 17.83 -0.85
N SER A 335 -6.21 17.46 0.22
CA SER A 335 -7.08 18.37 0.96
C SER A 335 -6.33 19.33 1.90
N HIS A 336 -5.05 19.07 2.20
CA HIS A 336 -4.26 19.93 3.07
C HIS A 336 -4.01 21.30 2.39
N PRO A 337 -4.27 22.44 3.06
CA PRO A 337 -4.23 23.76 2.42
C PRO A 337 -2.91 24.07 1.70
N SER A 338 -1.76 23.71 2.29
CA SER A 338 -0.45 23.94 1.66
C SER A 338 -0.19 23.00 0.48
N VAL A 339 -0.73 21.78 0.49
CA VAL A 339 -0.57 20.85 -0.64
C VAL A 339 -1.37 21.37 -1.83
N ARG A 340 -2.64 21.71 -1.60
CA ARG A 340 -3.51 22.31 -2.62
C ARG A 340 -2.90 23.59 -3.19
N ALA A 341 -2.49 24.53 -2.33
CA ALA A 341 -1.94 25.82 -2.77
C ALA A 341 -0.71 25.66 -3.69
N VAL A 342 0.18 24.71 -3.36
CA VAL A 342 1.37 24.42 -4.18
C VAL A 342 1.00 23.74 -5.50
N ARG A 343 0.08 22.77 -5.50
CA ARG A 343 -0.37 22.10 -6.72
C ARG A 343 -1.05 23.06 -7.68
N GLU A 344 -1.97 23.87 -7.16
CA GLU A 344 -2.63 24.92 -7.94
C GLU A 344 -1.62 25.94 -8.49
N TRP A 345 -0.62 26.33 -7.69
CA TRP A 345 0.44 27.23 -8.14
C TRP A 345 1.25 26.61 -9.30
N ALA A 346 1.64 25.34 -9.19
CA ALA A 346 2.37 24.65 -10.25
C ALA A 346 1.54 24.53 -11.53
N ALA A 347 0.26 24.16 -11.41
CA ALA A 347 -0.68 24.07 -12.51
C ALA A 347 -0.87 25.42 -13.22
N ARG A 348 -1.09 26.51 -12.46
CA ARG A 348 -1.20 27.87 -13.01
C ARG A 348 0.09 28.34 -13.68
N THR A 349 1.24 28.08 -13.04
CA THR A 349 2.56 28.50 -13.55
C THR A 349 2.85 27.89 -14.91
N LEU A 350 2.50 26.62 -15.11
CA LEU A 350 2.76 25.89 -16.35
C LEU A 350 1.57 25.86 -17.32
N GLN A 351 0.46 26.50 -16.95
CA GLN A 351 -0.79 26.55 -17.72
C GLN A 351 -1.34 25.16 -18.10
N VAL A 352 -1.36 24.26 -17.11
CA VAL A 352 -1.88 22.89 -17.27
C VAL A 352 -3.00 22.60 -16.27
N PRO A 353 -3.87 21.60 -16.55
CA PRO A 353 -4.81 21.10 -15.56
C PRO A 353 -4.10 20.60 -14.30
N GLU A 354 -4.71 20.78 -13.13
CA GLU A 354 -4.12 20.32 -11.87
C GLU A 354 -3.89 18.80 -11.84
N ASP A 355 -4.71 18.01 -12.54
CA ASP A 355 -4.54 16.56 -12.64
C ASP A 355 -3.25 16.14 -13.37
N PHE A 356 -2.54 17.06 -14.02
CA PHE A 356 -1.22 16.79 -14.59
C PHE A 356 -0.14 16.81 -13.49
N ILE A 357 -0.41 17.40 -12.33
CA ILE A 357 0.52 17.54 -11.21
C ILE A 357 0.51 16.28 -10.36
N GLU A 358 1.61 15.55 -10.35
CA GLU A 358 1.76 14.38 -9.46
C GLU A 358 1.62 14.77 -7.99
N PRO A 359 1.29 13.81 -7.11
CA PRO A 359 1.41 14.01 -5.67
C PRO A 359 2.77 14.59 -5.30
N LEU A 360 2.78 15.60 -4.44
CA LEU A 360 4.00 16.29 -4.04
C LEU A 360 4.93 15.30 -3.34
N GLN A 361 6.17 15.21 -3.80
CA GLN A 361 7.20 14.38 -3.18
C GLN A 361 8.19 15.28 -2.44
N LEU A 362 8.19 15.20 -1.11
CA LEU A 362 9.17 15.84 -0.26
C LEU A 362 10.44 14.99 -0.18
N GLU A 363 11.57 15.67 0.03
CA GLU A 363 12.88 15.09 0.19
C GLU A 363 13.60 15.70 1.39
N ARG A 364 14.31 14.87 2.15
CA ARG A 364 15.17 15.28 3.27
C ARG A 364 16.55 14.67 3.12
N TYR A 365 17.57 15.52 3.11
CA TYR A 365 18.98 15.15 3.07
C TYR A 365 19.64 15.58 4.37
N THR A 366 20.14 14.61 5.13
CA THR A 366 21.01 14.84 6.29
C THR A 366 22.48 14.90 5.85
N PRO A 367 23.44 15.24 6.74
CA PRO A 367 24.85 15.31 6.37
C PRO A 367 25.36 14.06 5.63
N GLY A 368 26.10 14.29 4.56
CA GLY A 368 26.64 13.29 3.64
C GLY A 368 25.65 12.70 2.63
N GLN A 369 24.34 12.92 2.80
CA GLN A 369 23.34 12.36 1.89
C GLN A 369 23.29 13.12 0.56
N LYS A 370 23.00 12.37 -0.52
CA LYS A 370 23.00 12.85 -1.90
C LYS A 370 21.97 12.10 -2.76
N PHE A 371 21.80 12.56 -3.98
CA PHE A 371 21.09 11.83 -5.03
C PHE A 371 21.93 11.93 -6.30
N GLY A 372 22.55 10.83 -6.72
CA GLY A 372 23.42 10.83 -7.90
C GLY A 372 22.66 11.06 -9.21
N LYS A 373 23.44 11.13 -10.29
CA LYS A 373 22.96 11.56 -11.63
C LYS A 373 21.76 10.76 -12.13
N HIS A 374 20.69 11.47 -12.43
CA HIS A 374 19.45 10.92 -12.94
C HIS A 374 18.67 11.92 -13.79
N THR A 375 17.61 11.42 -14.43
CA THR A 375 16.65 12.19 -15.18
C THR A 375 15.28 11.94 -14.58
N ASP A 376 14.39 12.92 -14.66
CA ASP A 376 13.04 12.78 -14.13
C ASP A 376 12.05 12.18 -15.12
N TRP A 377 12.35 12.19 -16.41
CA TRP A 377 11.56 11.42 -17.37
C TRP A 377 11.67 9.93 -17.10
N ILE A 378 10.61 9.23 -17.44
CA ILE A 378 10.36 7.83 -17.14
C ILE A 378 10.88 6.97 -18.28
N GLY A 379 11.70 5.97 -17.95
CA GLY A 379 12.26 5.05 -18.93
C GLY A 379 11.21 4.18 -19.61
N GLU A 380 11.49 3.78 -20.85
CA GLU A 380 10.55 3.09 -21.76
C GLU A 380 9.92 1.80 -21.20
N LYS A 381 10.61 1.13 -20.28
CA LYS A 381 10.16 -0.14 -19.68
C LYS A 381 9.34 0.06 -18.40
N HIS A 382 9.19 1.28 -17.93
CA HIS A 382 8.52 1.56 -16.67
C HIS A 382 6.99 1.44 -16.83
N PRO A 383 6.30 0.57 -16.07
CA PRO A 383 4.86 0.35 -16.19
C PRO A 383 4.04 1.63 -16.08
N GLY A 384 4.51 2.61 -15.29
CA GLY A 384 3.87 3.92 -15.12
C GLY A 384 3.64 4.72 -16.41
N LEU A 385 4.33 4.42 -17.53
CA LEU A 385 4.01 5.05 -18.81
C LEU A 385 2.60 4.70 -19.29
N TRP A 386 2.12 3.48 -19.02
CA TRP A 386 0.75 3.06 -19.35
C TRP A 386 -0.29 3.86 -18.59
N ALA A 387 -0.15 3.94 -17.28
CA ALA A 387 -1.13 4.57 -16.40
C ALA A 387 -1.03 6.09 -16.41
N PHE A 388 0.17 6.67 -16.45
CA PHE A 388 0.37 8.11 -16.16
C PHE A 388 1.02 8.87 -17.32
N GLY A 389 1.62 8.16 -18.28
CA GLY A 389 2.36 8.79 -19.39
C GLY A 389 3.69 9.36 -18.93
N GLN A 390 4.31 10.18 -19.78
CA GLN A 390 5.62 10.77 -19.52
C GLN A 390 5.52 12.04 -18.65
N ARG A 391 6.57 12.31 -17.86
CA ARG A 391 6.81 13.60 -17.18
C ARG A 391 7.37 14.60 -18.19
N MET A 392 6.69 15.71 -18.38
CA MET A 392 7.10 16.76 -19.31
C MET A 392 7.97 17.83 -18.66
N ALA A 393 7.84 18.06 -17.35
CA ALA A 393 8.57 19.10 -16.63
C ALA A 393 8.78 18.72 -15.16
N THR A 394 9.76 19.37 -14.54
CA THR A 394 9.97 19.33 -13.08
C THR A 394 10.05 20.76 -12.54
N LEU A 395 9.33 20.99 -11.44
CA LEU A 395 9.60 22.08 -10.51
C LEU A 395 10.24 21.49 -9.24
N HIS A 396 11.47 21.89 -8.93
CA HIS A 396 12.14 21.50 -7.70
C HIS A 396 12.18 22.69 -6.74
N VAL A 397 11.42 22.61 -5.65
CA VAL A 397 11.27 23.68 -4.66
C VAL A 397 12.17 23.40 -3.46
N TYR A 398 12.95 24.39 -3.04
CA TYR A 398 13.70 24.31 -1.79
C TYR A 398 12.83 24.75 -0.61
N LEU A 399 12.70 23.88 0.40
CA LEU A 399 11.83 24.13 1.55
C LEU A 399 12.57 24.79 2.72
N ASN A 400 13.90 24.83 2.66
CA ASN A 400 14.76 25.60 3.53
C ASN A 400 15.98 26.14 2.78
N THR A 401 16.66 27.11 3.42
CA THR A 401 17.92 27.64 2.92
C THR A 401 19.06 26.83 3.50
N VAL A 402 19.98 26.38 2.66
CA VAL A 402 21.24 25.76 3.10
C VAL A 402 22.34 26.82 3.03
N PRO A 403 23.15 27.03 4.09
CA PRO A 403 24.22 28.02 4.08
C PRO A 403 25.20 27.80 2.93
N LYS A 404 25.68 28.90 2.34
CA LYS A 404 26.67 28.86 1.26
C LYS A 404 27.91 28.08 1.72
N GLY A 405 28.38 27.15 0.88
CA GLY A 405 29.53 26.29 1.17
C GLY A 405 29.20 25.03 1.98
N ALA A 406 27.95 24.85 2.43
CA ALA A 406 27.50 23.62 3.08
C ALA A 406 27.01 22.54 2.08
N GLY A 407 27.17 22.76 0.78
CA GLY A 407 26.72 21.79 -0.24
C GLY A 407 25.20 21.78 -0.44
N GLY A 408 24.68 20.66 -0.95
CA GLY A 408 23.25 20.47 -1.20
C GLY A 408 22.71 21.12 -2.47
N GLU A 409 23.58 21.66 -3.34
CA GLU A 409 23.20 22.22 -4.62
C GLU A 409 22.49 21.17 -5.50
N THR A 410 21.59 21.65 -6.35
CA THR A 410 21.12 20.86 -7.50
C THR A 410 22.05 21.18 -8.67
N SER A 411 22.78 20.18 -9.15
CA SER A 411 23.77 20.30 -10.23
C SER A 411 23.24 19.67 -11.51
N PHE A 412 23.39 20.37 -12.63
CA PHE A 412 23.13 19.91 -13.99
C PHE A 412 24.48 19.85 -14.74
N PRO A 413 25.22 18.73 -14.66
CA PRO A 413 26.61 18.69 -15.11
C PRO A 413 26.79 18.97 -16.60
N GLU A 414 25.86 18.50 -17.44
CA GLU A 414 25.91 18.71 -18.89
C GLU A 414 25.62 20.17 -19.27
N LEU A 415 24.84 20.88 -18.46
CA LEU A 415 24.49 22.28 -18.66
C LEU A 415 25.45 23.24 -17.93
N LYS A 416 26.33 22.71 -17.08
CA LYS A 416 27.23 23.49 -16.20
C LYS A 416 26.47 24.50 -15.33
N VAL A 417 25.29 24.11 -14.86
CA VAL A 417 24.43 24.90 -13.97
C VAL A 417 24.41 24.24 -12.60
N GLU A 418 24.64 25.03 -11.56
CA GLU A 418 24.46 24.63 -10.17
C GLU A 418 23.62 25.66 -9.43
N VAL A 419 22.70 25.19 -8.60
CA VAL A 419 21.77 26.07 -7.88
C VAL A 419 21.79 25.73 -6.40
N SER A 420 22.07 26.74 -5.58
CA SER A 420 22.08 26.60 -4.13
C SER A 420 20.66 26.64 -3.53
N PRO A 421 20.37 25.84 -2.49
CA PRO A 421 19.06 25.83 -1.85
C PRO A 421 18.74 27.16 -1.18
N GLN A 422 17.66 27.81 -1.62
CA GLN A 422 17.10 29.00 -0.98
C GLN A 422 15.62 28.80 -0.71
N LYS A 423 15.20 28.92 0.55
CA LYS A 423 13.82 28.64 0.95
C LYS A 423 12.81 29.37 0.08
N GLY A 424 11.84 28.62 -0.43
CA GLY A 424 10.75 29.13 -1.24
C GLY A 424 11.10 29.37 -2.70
N SER A 425 12.36 29.26 -3.13
CA SER A 425 12.68 29.29 -4.56
C SER A 425 12.45 27.94 -5.22
N ALA A 426 12.19 27.96 -6.52
CA ALA A 426 12.02 26.76 -7.32
C ALA A 426 12.89 26.80 -8.57
N ILE A 427 13.37 25.64 -9.01
CA ILE A 427 14.01 25.47 -10.32
C ILE A 427 13.02 24.77 -11.23
N LEU A 428 12.88 25.28 -12.45
CA LEU A 428 12.03 24.73 -13.50
C LEU A 428 12.89 24.28 -14.68
N TRP A 429 12.71 23.04 -15.12
CA TRP A 429 13.31 22.54 -16.37
C TRP A 429 12.34 21.61 -17.13
N PRO A 430 12.48 21.53 -18.46
CA PRO A 430 11.73 20.60 -19.29
C PRO A 430 12.37 19.21 -19.25
N ASN A 431 11.56 18.17 -19.05
CA ASN A 431 12.04 16.77 -19.13
C ASN A 431 11.97 16.19 -20.55
N VAL A 432 11.34 16.92 -21.47
CA VAL A 432 11.18 16.57 -22.88
C VAL A 432 11.45 17.76 -23.78
N ASP A 433 11.91 17.52 -24.99
CA ASP A 433 12.03 18.54 -26.03
C ASP A 433 10.66 19.02 -26.55
N ALA A 434 10.64 19.99 -27.47
CA ALA A 434 9.40 20.55 -28.04
C ALA A 434 8.57 19.52 -28.82
N THR A 435 9.19 18.40 -29.21
CA THR A 435 8.52 17.26 -29.87
C THR A 435 7.98 16.23 -28.87
N GLY A 436 8.17 16.46 -27.56
CA GLY A 436 7.78 15.56 -26.49
C GLY A 436 8.75 14.40 -26.27
N THR A 437 9.93 14.41 -26.89
CA THR A 437 10.96 13.36 -26.73
C THR A 437 11.75 13.59 -25.44
N PRO A 438 11.99 12.55 -24.61
CA PRO A 438 12.81 12.68 -23.39
C PRO A 438 14.17 13.32 -23.63
N GLU A 439 14.51 14.33 -22.83
CA GLU A 439 15.74 15.11 -22.96
C GLU A 439 16.82 14.58 -22.02
N LYS A 440 17.99 14.22 -22.54
CA LYS A 440 19.09 13.64 -21.75
C LYS A 440 19.93 14.72 -21.06
N LYS A 441 20.00 15.91 -21.64
CA LYS A 441 20.83 17.02 -21.13
C LYS A 441 20.35 17.58 -19.79
N VAL A 442 19.12 17.26 -19.37
CA VAL A 442 18.60 17.56 -18.02
C VAL A 442 19.01 16.54 -16.96
N LEU A 443 20.04 15.72 -17.25
CA LEU A 443 20.71 14.91 -16.24
C LEU A 443 21.13 15.81 -15.08
N HIS A 444 20.68 15.47 -13.88
CA HIS A 444 20.93 16.27 -12.69
C HIS A 444 21.18 15.40 -11.46
N GLU A 445 21.74 16.03 -10.43
CA GLU A 445 22.03 15.40 -9.15
C GLU A 445 21.85 16.38 -8.00
N ALA A 446 21.59 15.85 -6.80
CA ALA A 446 21.68 16.60 -5.56
C ALA A 446 23.04 16.33 -4.92
N LEU A 447 23.89 17.36 -4.85
CA LEU A 447 25.22 17.28 -4.25
C LEU A 447 25.11 16.98 -2.73
N PRO A 448 26.14 16.36 -2.13
CA PRO A 448 26.13 16.06 -0.70
C PRO A 448 25.93 17.32 0.15
N VAL A 449 25.11 17.19 1.19
CA VAL A 449 25.01 18.21 2.25
C VAL A 449 26.15 17.99 3.25
N ASN A 450 26.86 19.03 3.63
CA ASN A 450 28.04 18.98 4.48
C ASN A 450 27.79 19.62 5.86
N GLY A 451 28.70 19.38 6.80
CA GLY A 451 28.59 19.89 8.17
C GLY A 451 27.36 19.34 8.90
N ASN A 452 26.79 20.11 9.83
CA ASN A 452 25.57 19.74 10.56
C ASN A 452 24.28 20.27 9.91
N GLN A 453 24.28 20.47 8.59
CA GLN A 453 23.15 21.03 7.86
C GLN A 453 22.17 19.95 7.37
N VAL A 454 20.92 20.35 7.16
CA VAL A 454 19.87 19.51 6.57
C VAL A 454 19.27 20.27 5.39
N LYS A 455 19.06 19.60 4.26
CA LYS A 455 18.31 20.13 3.12
C LYS A 455 16.93 19.49 3.07
N TYR A 456 15.91 20.32 2.96
CA TYR A 456 14.56 19.93 2.61
C TYR A 456 14.20 20.47 1.23
N ALA A 457 13.67 19.61 0.38
CA ALA A 457 13.22 19.97 -0.96
C ALA A 457 11.91 19.26 -1.31
N MET A 458 11.33 19.65 -2.43
CA MET A 458 10.09 19.07 -2.95
C MET A 458 10.17 18.98 -4.46
N ASN A 459 9.95 17.78 -5.00
CA ASN A 459 9.73 17.56 -6.41
C ASN A 459 8.24 17.71 -6.73
N ILE A 460 7.96 18.51 -7.75
CA ILE A 460 6.66 18.60 -8.40
C ILE A 460 6.86 18.16 -9.84
N TRP A 461 6.49 16.92 -10.13
CA TRP A 461 6.55 16.37 -11.46
C TRP A 461 5.24 16.62 -12.20
N VAL A 462 5.36 17.04 -13.46
CA VAL A 462 4.22 17.40 -14.29
C VAL A 462 4.14 16.46 -15.47
N ARG A 463 3.00 15.80 -15.63
CA ARG A 463 2.72 14.83 -16.69
C ARG A 463 2.33 15.51 -17.99
N GLY A 464 2.47 14.80 -19.10
CA GLY A 464 1.95 15.22 -20.41
C GLY A 464 0.46 14.93 -20.64
N ARG A 465 -0.25 14.41 -19.64
CA ARG A 465 -1.68 14.10 -19.66
C ARG A 465 -2.22 13.97 -18.24
N SER A 466 -3.55 14.03 -18.08
CA SER A 466 -4.19 13.86 -16.78
C SER A 466 -3.84 12.52 -16.15
N GLN A 467 -3.63 12.57 -14.84
CA GLN A 467 -3.68 11.38 -14.01
C GLN A 467 -5.06 10.73 -14.12
N PRO A 468 -5.15 9.40 -13.98
CA PRO A 468 -6.44 8.74 -14.01
C PRO A 468 -7.31 9.21 -12.82
N ASP A 469 -8.62 9.05 -12.99
CA ASP A 469 -9.63 9.45 -12.04
C ASP A 469 -9.53 8.64 -10.74
N GLN A 470 -9.32 9.36 -9.63
CA GLN A 470 -9.24 8.77 -8.30
C GLN A 470 -10.59 8.26 -7.77
N THR A 471 -11.72 8.59 -8.40
CA THR A 471 -13.04 8.11 -7.95
C THR A 471 -13.28 6.64 -8.29
N TRP A 472 -12.57 6.12 -9.29
CA TRP A 472 -12.75 4.76 -9.77
C TRP A 472 -11.58 3.86 -9.40
N ILE A 473 -10.37 4.16 -9.86
CA ILE A 473 -9.17 3.44 -9.47
C ILE A 473 -8.32 4.42 -8.68
N LYS A 474 -8.17 4.17 -7.39
CA LYS A 474 -7.31 4.99 -6.55
C LYS A 474 -5.88 4.55 -6.79
N TRP A 475 -5.33 5.02 -7.91
CA TRP A 475 -3.97 4.73 -8.40
C TRP A 475 -2.89 4.96 -7.36
N HIS A 476 -3.21 5.81 -6.40
CA HIS A 476 -2.30 6.19 -5.35
C HIS A 476 -2.59 5.49 -4.01
N ARG A 477 -3.69 4.70 -3.84
CA ARG A 477 -4.16 4.00 -2.59
C ARG A 477 -3.31 2.83 -2.16
#